data_AF-A0A7I7NNB9-F1
#
_entry.id   AF-A0A7I7NNB9-F1
#
_cell.length_a   1.000
_cell.length_b   1.000
_cell.length_c   1.000
_cell.angle_alpha   90.00
_cell.angle_beta   90.00
_cell.angle_gamma   90.00
#
_symmetry.space_group_name_H-M   'P 1'
#
loop_
_entity.id
_entity.type
_entity.pdbx_description
1 polymer ?
#
loop_
_entity_poly.entity_id
_entity_poly.type
_entity_poly.pdbx_seq_one_letter_code
_entity_poly.pdbx_strand_id
1 'polypeptide(L)'
;MAHASVGLRLRSWALAVWHFVSGAPFTYTWLVVLAITTIVQNTLTGRQLHVVLLHRSTNIHELATDPLGVLFSSLLWIDGKNLEPYLLLFTLFLAPAEHWLGHLRWLAVGLSAHVLATYVSEGLLYLAIENHDASERFVRAHDIGVSYFLVGIMGVLTYHIAKPWRWGYLAVLFLIFGFPLITMDRIELSFTAIGHFAALVIGLAFYRMALERGGAPVNPAKLKARFRRTGAR
;
A
#
# COMPACT_ATOMS: atom_id res chain seq x y z
N MET A 1 2.27 18.13 42.01
CA MET A 1 3.43 17.66 41.20
C MET A 1 3.06 16.62 40.14
N ALA A 2 2.07 15.73 40.35
CA ALA A 2 1.64 14.73 39.35
C ALA A 2 1.00 15.32 38.06
N HIS A 3 0.26 16.42 38.14
CA HIS A 3 -0.35 17.04 36.95
C HIS A 3 0.68 17.69 36.00
N ALA A 4 1.79 18.20 36.54
CA ALA A 4 2.87 18.79 35.74
C ALA A 4 3.65 17.70 34.96
N SER A 5 3.85 16.51 35.54
CA SER A 5 4.53 15.40 34.87
C SER A 5 3.69 14.76 33.75
N VAL A 6 2.36 14.70 33.93
CA VAL A 6 1.43 14.24 32.88
C VAL A 6 1.39 15.24 31.72
N GLY A 7 1.35 16.55 32.00
CA GLY A 7 1.37 17.59 30.96
C GLY A 7 2.66 17.62 30.13
N LEU A 8 3.83 17.43 30.77
CA LEU A 8 5.10 17.29 30.05
C LEU A 8 5.16 16.01 29.21
N ARG A 9 4.68 14.88 29.74
CA ARG A 9 4.61 13.63 28.99
C ARG A 9 3.69 13.78 27.76
N LEU A 10 2.50 14.35 27.91
CA LEU A 10 1.59 14.59 26.78
C LEU A 10 2.19 15.50 25.70
N ARG A 11 2.85 16.59 26.09
CA ARG A 11 3.57 17.46 25.14
C ARG A 11 4.69 16.72 24.42
N SER A 12 5.44 15.88 25.13
CA SER A 12 6.52 15.08 24.51
C SER A 12 6.00 14.06 23.50
N TRP A 13 4.86 13.42 23.79
CA TRP A 13 4.20 12.49 22.87
C TRP A 13 3.61 13.22 21.66
N ALA A 14 2.96 14.37 21.87
CA ALA A 14 2.42 15.18 20.78
C ALA A 14 3.52 15.64 19.82
N LEU A 15 4.68 16.07 20.33
CA LEU A 15 5.84 16.42 19.51
C LEU A 15 6.39 15.21 18.76
N ALA A 16 6.48 14.04 19.39
CA ALA A 16 6.95 12.83 18.72
C ALA A 16 6.02 12.39 17.57
N VAL A 17 4.70 12.44 17.80
CA VAL A 17 3.69 12.16 16.77
C VAL A 17 3.77 13.20 15.66
N TRP A 18 3.86 14.49 16.01
CA TRP A 18 3.99 15.57 15.03
C TRP A 18 5.23 15.37 14.16
N HIS A 19 6.38 15.09 14.75
CA HIS A 19 7.61 14.82 14.00
C HIS A 19 7.47 13.61 13.09
N PHE A 20 6.86 12.51 13.56
CA PHE A 20 6.61 11.33 12.74
C PHE A 20 5.70 11.64 11.54
N VAL A 21 4.59 12.34 11.77
CA VAL A 21 3.64 12.72 10.72
C VAL A 21 4.28 13.69 9.73
N SER A 22 4.94 14.74 10.23
CA SER A 22 5.61 15.75 9.39
C SER A 22 6.78 15.19 8.58
N GLY A 23 7.36 14.06 9.00
CA GLY A 23 8.44 13.39 8.28
C GLY A 23 7.98 12.57 7.06
N ALA A 24 6.69 12.23 6.98
CA ALA A 24 6.10 11.45 5.89
C ALA A 24 4.97 12.24 5.18
N PRO A 25 5.27 13.44 4.64
CA PRO A 25 4.26 14.33 4.08
C PRO A 25 3.49 13.68 2.92
N PHE A 26 4.12 12.87 2.06
CA PHE A 26 3.42 12.25 0.94
C PHE A 26 2.44 11.18 1.42
N THR A 27 2.84 10.32 2.36
CA THR A 27 1.97 9.29 2.94
C THR A 27 0.71 9.90 3.56
N TYR A 28 0.87 10.94 4.39
CA TYR A 28 -0.26 11.54 5.10
C TYR A 28 -1.11 12.47 4.22
N THR A 29 -0.51 13.18 3.27
CA THR A 29 -1.27 13.93 2.26
C THR A 29 -2.12 12.97 1.45
N TRP A 30 -1.56 11.83 1.05
CA TRP A 30 -2.30 10.82 0.32
C TRP A 30 -3.45 10.23 1.15
N LEU A 31 -3.22 9.90 2.43
CA LEU A 31 -4.31 9.48 3.34
C LEU A 31 -5.43 10.51 3.46
N VAL A 32 -5.10 11.81 3.52
CA VAL A 32 -6.11 12.87 3.56
C VAL A 32 -6.92 12.89 2.28
N VAL A 33 -6.28 12.75 1.12
CA VAL A 33 -6.98 12.66 -0.16
C VAL A 33 -7.91 11.44 -0.18
N LEU A 34 -7.43 10.27 0.24
CA LEU A 34 -8.26 9.07 0.34
C LEU A 34 -9.42 9.25 1.32
N ALA A 35 -9.21 9.91 2.47
CA ALA A 35 -10.27 10.21 3.41
C ALA A 35 -11.37 11.09 2.77
N ILE A 36 -10.96 12.12 2.03
CA ILE A 36 -11.89 13.00 1.31
C ILE A 36 -12.66 12.20 0.26
N THR A 37 -11.99 11.38 -0.56
CA THR A 37 -12.67 10.60 -1.59
C THR A 37 -13.62 9.56 -0.98
N THR A 38 -13.24 8.90 0.11
CA THR A 38 -14.14 7.98 0.85
C THR A 38 -15.34 8.69 1.45
N ILE A 39 -15.18 9.90 2.01
CA ILE A 39 -16.32 10.69 2.52
C ILE A 39 -17.26 11.08 1.37
N VAL A 40 -16.71 11.52 0.24
CA VAL A 40 -17.48 11.83 -0.97
C VAL A 40 -18.24 10.59 -1.45
N GLN A 41 -17.59 9.43 -1.53
CA GLN A 41 -18.27 8.16 -1.88
C GLN A 41 -19.44 7.85 -0.94
N ASN A 42 -19.24 8.01 0.38
CA ASN A 42 -20.24 7.69 1.39
C ASN A 42 -21.41 8.68 1.45
N THR A 43 -21.23 9.90 0.92
CA THR A 43 -22.27 10.95 0.91
C THR A 43 -23.09 10.97 -0.38
N LEU A 44 -22.61 10.35 -1.47
CA LEU A 44 -23.33 10.25 -2.73
C LEU A 44 -24.41 9.15 -2.68
N THR A 45 -25.65 9.49 -3.07
CA THR A 45 -26.77 8.54 -3.19
C THR A 45 -26.66 7.71 -4.47
N GLY A 46 -27.12 6.44 -4.42
CA GLY A 46 -26.78 5.36 -5.38
C GLY A 46 -27.00 5.62 -6.88
N ARG A 47 -27.72 6.68 -7.28
CA ARG A 47 -27.90 7.05 -8.70
C ARG A 47 -26.73 7.87 -9.26
N GLN A 48 -26.04 8.65 -8.43
CA GLN A 48 -24.80 9.36 -8.80
C GLN A 48 -23.57 8.48 -8.71
N LEU A 49 -23.56 7.54 -7.75
CA LEU A 49 -22.51 6.54 -7.60
C LEU A 49 -22.36 5.67 -8.85
N HIS A 50 -23.46 5.31 -9.52
CA HIS A 50 -23.40 4.50 -10.74
C HIS A 50 -22.74 5.25 -11.91
N VAL A 51 -22.99 6.55 -12.08
CA VAL A 51 -22.36 7.37 -13.13
C VAL A 51 -20.87 7.61 -12.85
N VAL A 52 -20.49 7.80 -11.58
CA VAL A 52 -19.09 7.98 -11.17
C VAL A 52 -18.31 6.66 -11.25
N LEU A 53 -18.91 5.52 -10.93
CA LEU A 53 -18.28 4.20 -11.04
C LEU A 53 -18.20 3.68 -12.49
N LEU A 54 -19.17 4.00 -13.36
CA LEU A 54 -19.17 3.59 -14.77
C LEU A 54 -18.10 4.29 -15.63
N HIS A 55 -17.58 5.44 -15.20
CA HIS A 55 -16.52 6.20 -15.89
C HIS A 55 -15.13 6.04 -15.25
N ARG A 56 -14.96 5.15 -14.27
CA ARG A 56 -13.73 5.06 -13.45
C ARG A 56 -13.23 3.65 -13.17
N SER A 57 -13.89 2.62 -13.70
CA SER A 57 -13.34 1.26 -13.65
C SER A 57 -12.07 1.26 -14.47
N THR A 58 -10.97 0.72 -13.91
CA THR A 58 -9.71 0.52 -14.63
C THR A 58 -9.91 -0.58 -15.67
N ASN A 59 -10.63 -0.25 -16.74
CA ASN A 59 -11.00 -1.18 -17.79
C ASN A 59 -9.81 -1.29 -18.74
N ILE A 60 -9.53 -2.49 -19.26
CA ILE A 60 -8.52 -2.72 -20.30
C ILE A 60 -8.67 -1.72 -21.46
N HIS A 61 -9.91 -1.33 -21.79
CA HIS A 61 -10.21 -0.32 -22.79
C HIS A 61 -9.73 1.10 -22.39
N GLU A 62 -9.91 1.50 -21.13
CA GLU A 62 -9.44 2.80 -20.63
C GLU A 62 -7.92 2.81 -20.41
N LEU A 63 -7.32 1.71 -19.98
CA LEU A 63 -5.85 1.57 -19.91
C LEU A 63 -5.21 1.70 -21.31
N ALA A 64 -5.92 1.28 -22.37
CA ALA A 64 -5.48 1.44 -23.74
C ALA A 64 -5.68 2.85 -24.32
N THR A 65 -6.63 3.65 -23.81
CA THR A 65 -6.98 4.97 -24.36
C THR A 65 -6.48 6.15 -23.52
N ASP A 66 -6.52 6.08 -22.19
CA ASP A 66 -5.93 7.06 -21.25
C ASP A 66 -5.25 6.35 -20.06
N PRO A 67 -4.09 5.70 -20.29
CA PRO A 67 -3.40 4.94 -19.26
C PRO A 67 -3.01 5.80 -18.05
N LEU A 68 -2.62 7.06 -18.28
CA LEU A 68 -2.18 7.94 -17.20
C LEU A 68 -3.35 8.36 -16.31
N GLY A 69 -4.47 8.80 -16.89
CA GLY A 69 -5.66 9.18 -16.13
C GLY A 69 -6.15 8.06 -15.23
N VAL A 70 -6.21 6.83 -15.74
CA VAL A 70 -6.67 5.64 -15.01
C VAL A 70 -5.69 5.22 -13.90
N LEU A 71 -4.39 5.20 -14.20
CA LEU A 71 -3.35 4.83 -13.21
C LEU A 71 -3.27 5.85 -12.07
N PHE A 72 -3.45 7.15 -12.36
CA PHE A 72 -3.53 8.16 -11.30
C PHE A 72 -4.85 8.08 -10.54
N SER A 73 -5.98 7.91 -11.23
CA SER A 73 -7.29 7.79 -10.59
C SER A 73 -7.33 6.60 -9.63
N SER A 74 -6.80 5.43 -10.00
CA SER A 74 -6.76 4.24 -9.15
C SER A 74 -5.90 4.38 -7.87
N LEU A 75 -5.06 5.42 -7.77
CA LEU A 75 -4.38 5.76 -6.53
C LEU A 75 -5.23 6.64 -5.60
N LEU A 76 -6.30 7.28 -6.09
CA LEU A 76 -7.09 8.26 -5.33
C LEU A 76 -8.39 7.67 -4.74
N TRP A 77 -8.72 6.43 -5.10
CA TRP A 77 -9.95 5.75 -4.69
C TRP A 77 -9.59 4.41 -4.03
N ILE A 78 -10.33 4.07 -2.97
CA ILE A 78 -10.19 2.79 -2.28
C ILE A 78 -11.49 2.00 -2.42
N ASP A 79 -11.37 0.69 -2.57
CA ASP A 79 -12.52 -0.21 -2.54
C ASP A 79 -13.02 -0.34 -1.10
N GLY A 80 -14.22 0.16 -0.85
CA GLY A 80 -14.92 0.05 0.42
C GLY A 80 -15.05 1.35 1.21
N LYS A 81 -15.91 1.30 2.23
CA LYS A 81 -16.31 2.47 3.04
C LYS A 81 -15.35 2.77 4.19
N ASN A 82 -14.40 1.88 4.43
CA ASN A 82 -13.61 1.84 5.66
C ASN A 82 -12.18 2.32 5.39
N LEU A 83 -11.83 3.49 5.93
CA LEU A 83 -10.50 4.08 5.83
C LEU A 83 -9.52 3.48 6.86
N GLU A 84 -10.04 2.88 7.94
CA GLU A 84 -9.28 2.42 9.09
C GLU A 84 -8.15 1.43 8.74
N PRO A 85 -8.36 0.44 7.85
CA PRO A 85 -7.27 -0.45 7.42
C PRO A 85 -6.14 0.31 6.71
N TYR A 86 -6.49 1.27 5.85
CA TYR A 86 -5.51 2.08 5.13
C TYR A 86 -4.76 3.01 6.07
N LEU A 87 -5.42 3.65 7.02
CA LEU A 87 -4.77 4.46 8.05
C LEU A 87 -3.71 3.65 8.81
N LEU A 88 -4.06 2.43 9.23
CA LEU A 88 -3.14 1.51 9.91
C LEU A 88 -1.96 1.13 9.01
N LEU A 89 -2.23 0.65 7.79
CA LEU A 89 -1.21 0.14 6.88
C LEU A 89 -0.28 1.24 6.38
N PHE A 90 -0.81 2.43 6.09
CA PHE A 90 -0.01 3.59 5.69
C PHE A 90 0.91 4.03 6.83
N THR A 91 0.38 4.10 8.05
CA THR A 91 1.18 4.48 9.22
C THR A 91 2.23 3.42 9.56
N LEU A 92 1.92 2.14 9.37
CA LEU A 92 2.80 1.03 9.73
C LEU A 92 3.89 0.74 8.69
N PHE A 93 3.59 0.95 7.40
CA PHE A 93 4.49 0.60 6.29
C PHE A 93 4.92 1.83 5.48
N LEU A 94 3.98 2.61 4.93
CA LEU A 94 4.33 3.71 4.02
C LEU A 94 5.12 4.81 4.72
N ALA A 95 4.67 5.27 5.89
CA ALA A 95 5.34 6.34 6.61
C ALA A 95 6.78 5.94 7.03
N PRO A 96 7.03 4.77 7.64
CA PRO A 96 8.39 4.32 7.91
C PRO A 96 9.24 4.13 6.66
N ALA A 97 8.65 3.64 5.57
CA ALA A 97 9.35 3.52 4.29
C ALA A 97 9.70 4.89 3.70
N GLU A 98 8.81 5.88 3.78
CA GLU A 98 9.05 7.24 3.31
C GLU A 98 10.15 7.91 4.13
N HIS A 99 10.13 7.77 5.46
CA HIS A 99 11.21 8.25 6.34
C HIS A 99 12.55 7.62 5.97
N TRP A 100 12.55 6.30 5.73
CA TRP A 100 13.77 5.56 5.44
C TRP A 100 14.29 5.82 4.03
N LEU A 101 13.49 5.59 2.98
CA LEU A 101 13.88 5.70 1.57
C LEU A 101 13.96 7.14 1.08
N GLY A 102 13.26 8.06 1.76
CA GLY A 102 13.02 9.41 1.27
C GLY A 102 11.96 9.43 0.17
N HIS A 103 11.40 10.62 -0.06
CA HIS A 103 10.20 10.81 -0.89
C HIS A 103 10.35 10.29 -2.33
N LEU A 104 11.46 10.62 -3.01
CA LEU A 104 11.66 10.26 -4.42
C LEU A 104 11.79 8.75 -4.65
N ARG A 105 12.56 8.06 -3.80
CA ARG A 105 12.75 6.61 -3.90
C ARG A 105 11.48 5.87 -3.49
N TRP A 106 10.80 6.36 -2.46
CA TRP A 106 9.50 5.83 -2.05
C TRP A 106 8.47 5.94 -3.18
N LEU A 107 8.38 7.10 -3.86
CA LEU A 107 7.54 7.28 -5.04
C LEU A 107 7.97 6.35 -6.18
N ALA A 108 9.26 6.28 -6.48
CA ALA A 108 9.76 5.44 -7.56
C ALA A 108 9.40 3.96 -7.35
N VAL A 109 9.63 3.42 -6.15
CA VAL A 109 9.29 2.02 -5.83
C VAL A 109 7.78 1.81 -5.92
N GLY A 110 7.00 2.63 -5.22
CA GLY A 110 5.56 2.41 -5.12
C GLY A 110 4.83 2.64 -6.43
N LEU A 111 5.18 3.68 -7.21
CA LEU A 111 4.60 3.91 -8.53
C LEU A 111 5.03 2.82 -9.52
N SER A 112 6.28 2.36 -9.48
CA SER A 112 6.70 1.25 -10.35
C SER A 112 5.94 -0.04 -10.01
N ALA A 113 5.79 -0.34 -8.72
CA ALA A 113 5.01 -1.48 -8.27
C ALA A 113 3.55 -1.38 -8.70
N HIS A 114 2.91 -0.22 -8.53
CA HIS A 114 1.56 0.06 -8.99
C HIS A 114 1.39 -0.17 -10.49
N VAL A 115 2.18 0.54 -11.30
CA VAL A 115 2.05 0.53 -12.76
C VAL A 115 2.35 -0.85 -13.33
N LEU A 116 3.49 -1.45 -12.96
CA LEU A 116 3.89 -2.75 -13.51
C LEU A 116 2.97 -3.88 -13.04
N ALA A 117 2.51 -3.88 -11.78
CA ALA A 117 1.55 -4.88 -11.31
C ALA A 117 0.20 -4.74 -12.00
N THR A 118 -0.25 -3.51 -12.27
CA THR A 118 -1.47 -3.26 -13.05
C THR A 118 -1.33 -3.84 -14.46
N TYR A 119 -0.24 -3.56 -15.16
CA TYR A 119 -0.02 -4.15 -16.50
C TYR A 119 0.08 -5.67 -16.48
N VAL A 120 0.73 -6.26 -15.48
CA VAL A 120 0.83 -7.72 -15.36
C VAL A 120 -0.55 -8.35 -15.11
N SER A 121 -1.32 -7.82 -14.16
CA SER A 121 -2.64 -8.36 -13.80
C SER A 121 -3.66 -8.17 -14.94
N GLU A 122 -3.79 -6.96 -15.46
CA GLU A 122 -4.72 -6.64 -16.56
C GLU A 122 -4.31 -7.30 -17.88
N GLY A 123 -3.00 -7.39 -18.17
CA GLY A 123 -2.50 -8.06 -19.37
C GLY A 123 -2.77 -9.57 -19.35
N LEU A 124 -2.65 -10.22 -18.19
CA LEU A 124 -3.02 -11.63 -18.05
C LEU A 124 -4.53 -11.85 -18.13
N LEU A 125 -5.33 -10.93 -17.59
CA LEU A 125 -6.78 -10.96 -17.75
C LEU A 125 -7.17 -10.83 -19.22
N TYR A 126 -6.55 -9.89 -19.95
CA TYR A 126 -6.77 -9.72 -21.39
C TYR A 126 -6.50 -11.01 -22.17
N LEU A 127 -5.34 -11.65 -21.93
CA LEU A 127 -5.00 -12.93 -22.58
C LEU A 127 -5.99 -14.05 -22.25
N ALA A 128 -6.47 -14.12 -21.01
CA ALA A 128 -7.47 -15.10 -20.61
C ALA A 128 -8.84 -14.87 -21.27
N ILE A 129 -9.23 -13.61 -21.49
CA ILE A 129 -10.44 -13.26 -22.24
C ILE A 129 -10.29 -13.65 -23.72
N GLU A 130 -9.13 -13.34 -24.32
CA GLU A 130 -8.84 -13.65 -25.72
C GLU A 130 -8.85 -15.17 -25.99
N ASN A 131 -8.39 -15.98 -25.02
CA ASN A 131 -8.45 -17.43 -25.09
C ASN A 131 -9.83 -18.04 -24.75
N HIS A 132 -10.87 -17.21 -24.54
CA HIS A 132 -12.22 -17.60 -24.11
C HIS A 132 -12.29 -18.31 -22.75
N ASP A 133 -11.24 -18.24 -21.94
CA ASP A 133 -11.17 -18.81 -20.60
C ASP A 133 -11.86 -17.91 -19.55
N ALA A 134 -12.13 -16.65 -19.89
CA ALA A 134 -12.73 -15.65 -19.02
C ALA A 134 -13.75 -14.76 -19.75
N SER A 135 -14.88 -14.46 -19.12
CA SER A 135 -15.89 -13.56 -19.69
C SER A 135 -15.52 -12.09 -19.47
N GLU A 136 -15.79 -11.21 -20.45
CA GLU A 136 -15.58 -9.75 -20.37
C GLU A 136 -16.26 -9.07 -19.16
N ARG A 137 -17.19 -9.75 -18.48
CA ARG A 137 -17.84 -9.25 -17.26
C ARG A 137 -16.86 -9.04 -16.10
N PHE A 138 -15.68 -9.67 -16.16
CA PHE A 138 -14.58 -9.57 -15.20
C PHE A 138 -13.73 -8.29 -15.33
N VAL A 139 -13.96 -7.49 -16.38
CA VAL A 139 -13.21 -6.25 -16.70
C VAL A 139 -13.55 -5.07 -15.76
N ARG A 140 -14.33 -5.31 -14.69
CA ARG A 140 -14.62 -4.29 -13.68
C ARG A 140 -13.57 -4.32 -12.57
N ALA A 141 -12.35 -3.92 -12.91
CA ALA A 141 -11.29 -3.67 -11.95
C ALA A 141 -11.66 -2.46 -11.08
N HIS A 142 -12.12 -2.74 -9.86
CA HIS A 142 -12.21 -1.79 -8.76
C HIS A 142 -10.83 -1.55 -8.18
N ASP A 143 -10.41 -0.28 -8.07
CA ASP A 143 -9.57 0.30 -7.01
C ASP A 143 -8.46 -0.56 -6.34
N ILE A 144 -7.63 -1.26 -7.12
CA ILE A 144 -6.46 -2.02 -6.60
C ILE A 144 -5.14 -1.19 -6.62
N GLY A 145 -5.14 0.02 -7.20
CA GLY A 145 -3.90 0.78 -7.35
C GLY A 145 -3.19 1.13 -6.05
N VAL A 146 -3.97 1.54 -5.03
CA VAL A 146 -3.46 1.82 -3.68
C VAL A 146 -2.79 0.59 -3.06
N SER A 147 -3.38 -0.60 -3.23
CA SER A 147 -2.86 -1.81 -2.61
C SER A 147 -1.61 -2.35 -3.32
N TYR A 148 -1.48 -2.23 -4.64
CA TYR A 148 -0.23 -2.58 -5.34
C TYR A 148 0.93 -1.69 -4.91
N PHE A 149 0.71 -0.38 -4.79
CA PHE A 149 1.71 0.53 -4.24
C PHE A 149 2.14 0.08 -2.84
N LEU A 150 1.16 -0.14 -1.95
CA LEU A 150 1.40 -0.58 -0.57
C LEU A 150 2.21 -1.87 -0.52
N VAL A 151 1.84 -2.88 -1.30
CA VAL A 151 2.52 -4.18 -1.29
C VAL A 151 3.94 -4.09 -1.86
N GLY A 152 4.16 -3.26 -2.89
CA GLY A 152 5.51 -2.96 -3.37
C GLY A 152 6.40 -2.32 -2.30
N ILE A 153 5.84 -1.38 -1.52
CA ILE A 153 6.55 -0.78 -0.38
C ILE A 153 6.82 -1.80 0.74
N MET A 154 5.87 -2.67 1.04
CA MET A 154 6.09 -3.78 1.98
C MET A 154 7.23 -4.69 1.50
N GLY A 155 7.28 -4.99 0.20
CA GLY A 155 8.38 -5.74 -0.42
C GLY A 155 9.74 -5.10 -0.15
N VAL A 156 9.93 -3.82 -0.52
CA VAL A 156 11.23 -3.15 -0.34
C VAL A 156 11.60 -2.95 1.13
N LEU A 157 10.61 -2.80 2.03
CA LEU A 157 10.84 -2.69 3.48
C LEU A 157 11.49 -3.92 4.09
N THR A 158 11.38 -5.09 3.44
CA THR A 158 12.18 -6.28 3.77
C THR A 158 13.65 -5.91 3.94
N TYR A 159 14.15 -4.98 3.13
CA TYR A 159 15.55 -4.59 3.18
C TYR A 159 15.93 -3.73 4.38
N HIS A 160 14.97 -3.07 5.01
CA HIS A 160 15.17 -2.26 6.21
C HIS A 160 15.21 -3.10 7.50
N ILE A 161 14.72 -4.35 7.47
CA ILE A 161 14.64 -5.21 8.64
C ILE A 161 15.96 -5.96 8.88
N ALA A 162 16.43 -5.99 10.12
CA ALA A 162 17.65 -6.68 10.51
C ALA A 162 17.53 -8.22 10.39
N LYS A 163 18.64 -8.89 10.06
CA LYS A 163 18.72 -10.36 10.14
C LYS A 163 18.67 -10.82 11.62
N PRO A 164 18.05 -11.97 11.95
CA PRO A 164 17.35 -12.90 11.05
C PRO A 164 15.88 -12.53 10.75
N TRP A 165 15.30 -11.55 11.45
CA TRP A 165 13.88 -11.17 11.36
C TRP A 165 13.40 -10.84 9.96
N ARG A 166 14.31 -10.36 9.08
CA ARG A 166 14.04 -10.16 7.66
C ARG A 166 13.39 -11.40 7.02
N TRP A 167 13.89 -12.59 7.31
CA TRP A 167 13.41 -13.81 6.67
C TRP A 167 12.02 -14.20 7.17
N GLY A 168 11.73 -13.99 8.45
CA GLY A 168 10.38 -14.18 8.99
C GLY A 168 9.38 -13.21 8.37
N TYR A 169 9.75 -11.94 8.24
CA TYR A 169 8.92 -10.95 7.55
C TYR A 169 8.65 -11.34 6.10
N LEU A 170 9.70 -11.72 5.36
CA LEU A 170 9.59 -12.14 3.97
C LEU A 170 8.69 -13.37 3.82
N ALA A 171 8.86 -14.38 4.67
CA ALA A 171 8.02 -15.57 4.67
C ALA A 171 6.53 -15.24 4.91
N VAL A 172 6.24 -14.31 5.84
CA VAL A 172 4.87 -13.85 6.08
C VAL A 172 4.30 -13.12 4.86
N LEU A 173 5.06 -12.25 4.20
CA LEU A 173 4.59 -11.58 2.97
C LEU A 173 4.30 -12.59 1.86
N PHE A 174 5.21 -13.53 1.61
CA PHE A 174 4.99 -14.58 0.61
C PHE A 174 3.82 -15.49 0.96
N LEU A 175 3.58 -15.76 2.23
CA LEU A 175 2.40 -16.52 2.64
C LEU A 175 1.12 -15.72 2.36
N ILE A 176 1.06 -14.45 2.80
CA ILE A 176 -0.15 -13.61 2.64
C ILE A 176 -0.48 -13.38 1.17
N PHE A 177 0.52 -13.08 0.33
CA PHE A 177 0.30 -12.70 -1.07
C PHE A 177 0.46 -13.87 -2.05
N GLY A 178 1.12 -14.96 -1.64
CA GLY A 178 1.27 -16.17 -2.45
C GLY A 178 0.19 -17.22 -2.19
N PHE A 179 -0.34 -17.33 -0.97
CA PHE A 179 -1.41 -18.30 -0.67
C PHE A 179 -2.66 -18.10 -1.53
N PRO A 180 -3.17 -16.87 -1.75
CA PRO A 180 -4.30 -16.63 -2.65
C PRO A 180 -4.10 -17.16 -4.07
N LEU A 181 -2.87 -17.18 -4.60
CA LEU A 181 -2.57 -17.70 -5.93
C LEU A 181 -2.84 -19.20 -6.07
N ILE A 182 -2.76 -19.94 -4.95
CA ILE A 182 -2.86 -21.40 -4.92
C ILE A 182 -4.28 -21.83 -4.55
N THR A 183 -4.99 -21.03 -3.75
CA THR A 183 -6.28 -21.44 -3.15
C THR A 183 -7.49 -20.72 -3.73
N MET A 184 -7.33 -19.64 -4.50
CA MET A 184 -8.47 -18.93 -5.08
C MET A 184 -8.85 -19.52 -6.43
N ASP A 185 -9.94 -20.29 -6.44
CA ASP A 185 -10.52 -20.88 -7.65
C ASP A 185 -11.36 -19.87 -8.47
N ARG A 186 -11.62 -18.68 -7.91
CA ARG A 186 -12.39 -17.61 -8.60
C ARG A 186 -11.47 -16.76 -9.46
N ILE A 187 -11.76 -16.74 -10.76
CA ILE A 187 -11.01 -16.04 -11.80
C ILE A 187 -10.81 -14.53 -11.50
N GLU A 188 -11.81 -13.81 -10.98
CA GLU A 188 -11.66 -12.38 -10.64
C GLU A 188 -10.63 -12.12 -9.52
N LEU A 189 -10.66 -12.99 -8.51
CA LEU A 189 -9.78 -12.90 -7.34
C LEU A 189 -8.36 -13.35 -7.66
N SER A 190 -8.19 -14.21 -8.67
CA SER A 190 -6.88 -14.69 -9.08
C SER A 190 -6.04 -13.60 -9.75
N PHE A 191 -6.60 -12.77 -10.63
CA PHE A 191 -5.84 -11.68 -11.27
C PHE A 191 -5.43 -10.59 -10.27
N THR A 192 -6.31 -10.27 -9.32
CA THR A 192 -5.99 -9.36 -8.22
C THR A 192 -4.87 -9.93 -7.36
N ALA A 193 -4.91 -11.23 -7.02
CA ALA A 193 -3.84 -11.90 -6.29
C ALA A 193 -2.51 -11.90 -7.07
N ILE A 194 -2.55 -12.12 -8.40
CA ILE A 194 -1.37 -12.05 -9.28
C ILE A 194 -0.77 -10.64 -9.25
N GLY A 195 -1.59 -9.60 -9.33
CA GLY A 195 -1.12 -8.22 -9.22
C GLY A 195 -0.44 -7.93 -7.88
N HIS A 196 -1.02 -8.36 -6.75
CA HIS A 196 -0.39 -8.18 -5.43
C HIS A 196 0.94 -8.93 -5.33
N PHE A 197 0.99 -10.17 -5.83
CA PHE A 197 2.22 -10.94 -5.85
C PHE A 197 3.29 -10.31 -6.75
N ALA A 198 2.90 -9.83 -7.94
CA ALA A 198 3.78 -9.10 -8.83
C ALA A 198 4.32 -7.83 -8.16
N ALA A 199 3.46 -7.03 -7.51
CA ALA A 199 3.84 -5.84 -6.77
C ALA A 199 4.87 -6.16 -5.67
N LEU A 200 4.68 -7.25 -4.92
CA LEU A 200 5.63 -7.72 -3.91
C LEU A 200 7.00 -7.99 -4.53
N VAL A 201 7.04 -8.74 -5.63
CA VAL A 201 8.28 -9.09 -6.35
C VAL A 201 8.96 -7.86 -6.93
N ILE A 202 8.19 -6.93 -7.52
CA ILE A 202 8.71 -5.66 -8.04
C ILE A 202 9.34 -4.86 -6.89
N GLY A 203 8.67 -4.73 -5.75
CA GLY A 203 9.22 -4.07 -4.56
C GLY A 203 10.55 -4.67 -4.09
N LEU A 204 10.66 -6.00 -4.11
CA LEU A 204 11.91 -6.71 -3.81
C LEU A 204 12.99 -6.45 -4.87
N ALA A 205 12.64 -6.29 -6.15
CA ALA A 205 13.59 -5.97 -7.20
C ALA A 205 14.31 -4.63 -7.00
N PHE A 206 13.73 -3.69 -6.23
CA PHE A 206 14.36 -2.42 -5.84
C PHE A 206 15.43 -2.55 -4.74
N TYR A 207 16.00 -3.74 -4.54
CA TYR A 207 17.09 -4.02 -3.59
C TYR A 207 18.27 -3.04 -3.69
N ARG A 208 18.70 -2.67 -4.91
CA ARG A 208 19.82 -1.73 -5.11
C ARG A 208 19.52 -0.34 -4.55
N MET A 209 18.31 0.16 -4.79
CA MET A 209 17.86 1.44 -4.28
C MET A 209 17.77 1.47 -2.74
N ALA A 210 17.42 0.33 -2.15
CA ALA A 210 17.43 0.13 -0.69
C ALA A 210 18.86 0.11 -0.11
N LEU A 211 19.80 -0.57 -0.77
CA LEU A 211 21.21 -0.64 -0.35
C LEU A 211 21.88 0.73 -0.29
N GLU A 212 21.67 1.54 -1.33
CA GLU A 212 22.29 2.87 -1.48
C GLU A 212 21.91 3.86 -0.37
N ARG A 213 20.84 3.59 0.38
CA ARG A 213 20.35 4.50 1.44
C ARG A 213 21.12 4.33 2.77
N GLY A 214 21.81 3.21 2.99
CA GLY A 214 22.71 3.02 4.13
C GLY A 214 22.12 3.46 5.49
N GLY A 215 20.98 2.88 5.90
CA GLY A 215 20.35 3.17 7.20
C GLY A 215 20.55 2.04 8.21
N ALA A 216 20.60 2.37 9.52
CA ALA A 216 20.63 1.35 10.56
C ALA A 216 19.36 0.48 10.48
N PRO A 217 19.49 -0.85 10.32
CA PRO A 217 18.32 -1.70 10.13
C PRO A 217 17.47 -1.77 11.41
N VAL A 218 16.15 -1.82 11.23
CA VAL A 218 15.21 -1.97 12.34
C VAL A 218 15.36 -3.37 12.91
N ASN A 219 15.73 -3.44 14.19
CA ASN A 219 15.83 -4.69 14.93
C ASN A 219 14.66 -4.80 15.94
N PRO A 220 13.68 -5.68 15.67
CA PRO A 220 12.53 -5.88 16.57
C PRO A 220 12.92 -6.20 18.02
N ALA A 221 14.01 -6.92 18.24
CA ALA A 221 14.47 -7.27 19.59
C ALA A 221 14.95 -6.04 20.38
N LYS A 222 15.59 -5.07 19.71
CA LYS A 222 16.01 -3.80 20.34
C LYS A 222 14.83 -2.87 20.60
N LEU A 223 13.80 -2.91 19.75
CA LEU A 223 12.57 -2.14 19.93
C LEU A 223 11.83 -2.55 21.22
N LYS A 224 11.69 -3.86 21.45
CA LYS A 224 11.08 -4.43 22.68
C LYS A 224 11.82 -4.04 23.95
N ALA A 225 13.15 -3.99 23.92
CA ALA A 225 13.97 -3.56 25.06
C ALA A 225 13.78 -2.07 25.41
N ARG A 226 13.54 -1.21 24.40
CA ARG A 226 13.29 0.22 24.59
C ARG A 226 11.96 0.46 25.29
N PHE A 227 10.90 -0.23 24.87
CA PHE A 227 9.58 -0.17 25.49
C PHE A 227 9.56 -0.72 26.93
N ARG A 228 10.31 -1.79 27.22
CA ARG A 228 10.45 -2.32 28.59
C ARG A 228 11.08 -1.33 29.58
N ARG A 229 12.01 -0.48 29.13
CA ARG A 229 12.64 0.54 29.99
C ARG A 229 11.72 1.74 30.28
N THR A 230 10.75 2.00 29.42
CA THR A 230 9.80 3.10 29.60
C THR A 230 8.64 2.74 30.51
N GLY A 231 8.29 1.46 30.63
CA GLY A 231 7.27 0.96 31.57
C GLY A 231 7.75 0.71 33.00
N ALA A 232 9.06 0.79 33.26
CA ALA A 232 9.67 0.56 34.57
C ALA A 232 10.13 1.87 35.28
N ARG A 233 9.65 3.04 34.82
CA ARG A 233 9.94 4.36 35.39
C ARG A 233 8.66 5.18 35.57
#